data_AF-A0A101F8L7-F1
#
_entry.id   AF-A0A101F8L7-F1
#
_cell.length_a   1.000
_cell.length_b   1.000
_cell.length_c   1.000
_cell.angle_alpha   90.00
_cell.angle_beta   90.00
_cell.angle_gamma   90.00
#
_symmetry.space_group_name_H-M   'P 1'
#
loop_
_entity.id
_entity.type
_entity.pdbx_description
1 polymer ?
#
loop_
_entity_poly.entity_id
_entity_poly.type
_entity_poly.pdbx_seq_one_letter_code
_entity_poly.pdbx_strand_id
1 'polypeptide(L)'
;MATLQELANSVIEGDVERVKELTQELLQAGVDPLEIIDKGLIAGMDVVGTRFKAGEMFVPEVLMCAKAMAEGTSLVKPHLAGKELKTHGTFVIGTVKNDLHDIGKNLVSMMVESAGFTVINLGVDVSPEAFVKAIQEHKPDILGMSALLTTTLPYMKETIEAIKEAGLRDSVKIIIGGAPVTQEYADQIGADGYAPDAGAAAELCKKLVGAA
;
A
#
# COMPACT_ATOMS: atom_id res chain seq x y z
N MET A 1 13.95 -19.00 -22.18
CA MET A 1 12.72 -18.20 -22.25
C MET A 1 12.55 -17.58 -20.89
N ALA A 2 12.34 -16.26 -20.82
CA ALA A 2 11.99 -15.61 -19.56
C ALA A 2 10.83 -16.34 -18.87
N THR A 3 10.93 -16.47 -17.55
CA THR A 3 9.89 -17.05 -16.70
C THR A 3 9.34 -16.02 -15.72
N LEU A 4 8.11 -16.22 -15.27
CA LEU A 4 7.50 -15.42 -14.20
C LEU A 4 8.32 -15.48 -12.91
N GLN A 5 8.97 -16.62 -12.63
CA GLN A 5 9.84 -16.79 -11.47
C GLN A 5 11.11 -15.94 -11.59
N GLU A 6 11.74 -15.88 -12.77
CA GLU A 6 12.90 -15.01 -13.00
C GLU A 6 12.50 -13.53 -12.85
N LEU A 7 11.32 -13.15 -13.35
CA LEU A 7 10.80 -11.79 -13.18
C LEU A 7 10.60 -11.46 -11.69
N ALA A 8 10.00 -12.36 -10.92
CA ALA A 8 9.82 -12.20 -9.48
C ALA A 8 11.18 -12.06 -8.75
N ASN A 9 12.17 -12.89 -9.12
CA ASN A 9 13.51 -12.80 -8.54
C ASN A 9 14.18 -11.46 -8.85
N SER A 10 14.07 -10.95 -10.07
CA SER A 10 14.63 -9.64 -10.43
C SER A 10 13.94 -8.49 -9.71
N VAL A 11 12.64 -8.60 -9.38
CA VAL A 11 11.97 -7.65 -8.49
C VAL A 11 12.56 -7.70 -7.07
N ILE A 12 12.79 -8.89 -6.52
CA ILE A 12 13.38 -9.09 -5.18
C ILE A 12 14.81 -8.52 -5.11
N GLU A 13 15.56 -8.60 -6.21
CA GLU A 13 16.90 -8.04 -6.34
C GLU A 13 16.90 -6.52 -6.57
N GLY A 14 15.74 -5.92 -6.87
CA GLY A 14 15.62 -4.50 -7.21
C GLY A 14 16.25 -4.14 -8.55
N ASP A 15 16.43 -5.11 -9.46
CA ASP A 15 17.05 -4.90 -10.77
C ASP A 15 16.02 -4.38 -11.78
N VAL A 16 15.96 -3.04 -11.88
CA VAL A 16 15.03 -2.33 -12.76
C VAL A 16 15.22 -2.70 -14.23
N GLU A 17 16.46 -2.77 -14.71
CA GLU A 17 16.74 -3.03 -16.12
C GLU A 17 16.36 -4.46 -16.47
N ARG A 18 16.71 -5.42 -15.60
CA ARG A 18 16.34 -6.81 -15.79
C ARG A 18 14.82 -7.04 -15.74
N VAL A 19 14.11 -6.36 -14.84
CA VAL A 19 12.64 -6.41 -14.79
C VAL A 19 12.03 -5.92 -16.10
N LYS A 20 12.54 -4.83 -16.68
CA LYS A 20 12.05 -4.31 -17.97
C LYS A 20 12.25 -5.31 -19.09
N GLU A 21 13.46 -5.86 -19.21
CA GLU A 21 13.80 -6.88 -20.21
C GLU A 21 12.87 -8.09 -20.11
N LEU A 22 12.78 -8.70 -18.92
CA LEU A 22 11.97 -9.90 -18.69
C LEU A 22 10.48 -9.64 -18.94
N THR A 23 9.97 -8.47 -18.51
CA THR A 23 8.57 -8.08 -18.75
C THR A 23 8.28 -7.99 -20.26
N GLN A 24 9.17 -7.38 -21.04
CA GLN A 24 9.01 -7.28 -22.49
C GLN A 24 9.09 -8.65 -23.18
N GLU A 25 10.04 -9.50 -22.78
CA GLU A 25 10.16 -10.87 -23.30
C GLU A 25 8.88 -11.68 -23.06
N LEU A 26 8.31 -11.61 -21.85
CA LEU A 26 7.07 -12.29 -21.48
C LEU A 26 5.87 -11.78 -22.29
N LEU A 27 5.76 -10.46 -22.48
CA LEU A 27 4.73 -9.85 -23.33
C LEU A 27 4.86 -10.29 -24.79
N GLN A 28 6.09 -10.33 -25.33
CA GLN A 28 6.35 -10.80 -26.70
C GLN A 28 6.07 -12.29 -26.87
N ALA A 29 6.29 -13.09 -25.83
CA ALA A 29 5.94 -14.51 -25.79
C ALA A 29 4.42 -14.77 -25.67
N GLY A 30 3.60 -13.72 -25.52
CA GLY A 30 2.15 -13.82 -25.44
C GLY A 30 1.63 -14.29 -24.08
N VAL A 31 2.43 -14.15 -23.02
CA VAL A 31 1.97 -14.39 -21.64
C VAL A 31 0.89 -13.36 -21.29
N ASP A 32 -0.15 -13.77 -20.57
CA ASP A 32 -1.23 -12.86 -20.17
C ASP A 32 -0.65 -11.70 -19.33
N PRO A 33 -0.86 -10.43 -19.73
CA PRO A 33 -0.49 -9.26 -18.94
C PRO A 33 -0.86 -9.35 -17.45
N LEU A 34 -2.05 -9.89 -17.13
CA LEU A 34 -2.46 -10.06 -15.74
C LEU A 34 -1.60 -11.09 -15.00
N GLU A 35 -1.20 -12.16 -15.69
CA GLU A 35 -0.34 -13.18 -15.11
C GLU A 35 1.08 -12.67 -14.84
N ILE A 36 1.60 -11.79 -15.71
CA ILE A 36 2.89 -11.11 -15.49
C ILE A 36 2.86 -10.26 -14.23
N ILE A 37 1.76 -9.53 -14.01
CA ILE A 37 1.58 -8.69 -12.82
C ILE A 37 1.44 -9.58 -11.58
N ASP A 38 0.47 -10.49 -11.56
CA ASP A 38 0.12 -11.24 -10.35
C ASP A 38 1.21 -12.25 -9.94
N LYS A 39 1.70 -13.05 -10.89
CA LYS A 39 2.63 -14.16 -10.61
C LYS A 39 4.10 -13.81 -10.80
N GLY A 40 4.39 -12.64 -11.38
CA GLY A 40 5.75 -12.13 -11.53
C GLY A 40 6.00 -10.96 -10.59
N LEU A 41 5.40 -9.81 -10.89
CA LEU A 41 5.70 -8.55 -10.21
C LEU A 41 5.23 -8.52 -8.75
N ILE A 42 3.94 -8.83 -8.51
CA ILE A 42 3.35 -8.87 -7.16
C ILE A 42 3.98 -10.01 -6.34
N ALA A 43 4.13 -11.20 -6.92
CA ALA A 43 4.79 -12.33 -6.27
C ALA A 43 6.22 -12.00 -5.78
N GLY A 44 6.99 -11.21 -6.54
CA GLY A 44 8.29 -10.71 -6.08
C GLY A 44 8.17 -9.78 -4.87
N MET A 45 7.22 -8.85 -4.90
CA MET A 45 6.98 -7.92 -3.79
C MET A 45 6.44 -8.59 -2.52
N ASP A 46 5.68 -9.68 -2.63
CA ASP A 46 5.23 -10.46 -1.46
C ASP A 46 6.42 -11.05 -0.68
N VAL A 47 7.45 -11.51 -1.39
CA VAL A 47 8.70 -11.97 -0.77
C VAL A 47 9.45 -10.82 -0.11
N VAL A 48 9.52 -9.66 -0.76
CA VAL A 48 10.14 -8.43 -0.20
C VAL A 48 9.44 -8.00 1.08
N GLY A 49 8.11 -7.99 1.10
CA GLY A 49 7.32 -7.69 2.29
C GLY A 49 7.59 -8.66 3.44
N THR A 50 7.71 -9.95 3.14
CA THR A 50 8.06 -10.99 4.13
C THR A 50 9.45 -10.78 4.71
N ARG A 51 10.46 -10.52 3.88
CA ARG A 51 11.85 -10.29 4.31
C ARG A 51 12.00 -9.00 5.11
N PHE A 52 11.33 -7.93 4.69
CA PHE A 52 11.33 -6.65 5.43
C PHE A 52 10.79 -6.84 6.84
N LYS A 53 9.65 -7.55 6.99
CA LYS A 53 9.07 -7.88 8.30
C LYS A 53 9.98 -8.75 9.16
N ALA A 54 10.74 -9.65 8.54
CA ALA A 54 11.73 -10.49 9.23
C ALA A 54 13.01 -9.71 9.64
N GLY A 55 13.14 -8.44 9.25
CA GLY A 55 14.35 -7.65 9.47
C GLY A 55 15.52 -8.05 8.55
N GLU A 56 15.25 -8.79 7.48
CA GLU A 56 16.24 -9.25 6.50
C GLU A 56 16.47 -8.25 5.36
N MET A 57 15.61 -7.22 5.25
CA MET A 57 15.73 -6.12 4.29
C MET A 57 15.55 -4.79 5.00
N PHE A 58 16.25 -3.77 4.51
CA PHE A 58 16.13 -2.39 4.98
C PHE A 58 15.30 -1.54 4.01
N VAL A 59 14.89 -0.36 4.48
CA VAL A 59 14.07 0.58 3.70
C VAL A 59 14.67 0.88 2.31
N PRO A 60 15.99 1.17 2.15
CA PRO A 60 16.54 1.44 0.82
C PRO A 60 16.36 0.28 -0.18
N GLU A 61 16.48 -0.97 0.29
CA GLU A 61 16.32 -2.17 -0.55
C GLU A 61 14.87 -2.33 -0.98
N VAL A 62 13.93 -2.15 -0.06
CA VAL A 62 12.48 -2.18 -0.37
C VAL A 62 12.11 -1.12 -1.42
N LEU A 63 12.66 0.09 -1.30
CA LEU A 63 12.42 1.16 -2.27
C LEU A 63 12.96 0.81 -3.67
N MET A 64 14.10 0.13 -3.75
CA MET A 64 14.63 -0.38 -5.02
C MET A 64 13.71 -1.43 -5.64
N CYS A 65 13.23 -2.38 -4.83
CA CYS A 65 12.29 -3.42 -5.27
C CYS A 65 10.96 -2.82 -5.78
N ALA A 66 10.39 -1.88 -5.02
CA ALA A 66 9.16 -1.18 -5.40
C ALA A 66 9.34 -0.41 -6.72
N LYS A 67 10.49 0.24 -6.93
CA LYS A 67 10.81 0.90 -8.19
C LYS A 67 10.88 -0.09 -9.36
N ALA A 68 11.56 -1.22 -9.18
CA ALA A 68 11.65 -2.26 -10.21
C ALA A 68 10.24 -2.78 -10.59
N MET A 69 9.41 -3.08 -9.60
CA MET A 69 8.02 -3.50 -9.81
C MET A 69 7.18 -2.44 -10.53
N ALA A 70 7.32 -1.16 -10.17
CA ALA A 70 6.60 -0.06 -10.80
C ALA A 70 6.93 0.08 -12.29
N GLU A 71 8.21 -0.04 -12.65
CA GLU A 71 8.67 0.01 -14.05
C GLU A 71 8.13 -1.18 -14.85
N GLY A 72 8.17 -2.39 -14.30
CA GLY A 72 7.54 -3.57 -14.92
C GLY A 72 6.04 -3.35 -15.14
N THR A 73 5.32 -2.88 -14.12
CA THR A 73 3.88 -2.62 -14.21
C THR A 73 3.55 -1.57 -15.27
N SER A 74 4.39 -0.54 -15.40
CA SER A 74 4.22 0.52 -16.40
C SER A 74 4.27 -0.01 -17.85
N LEU A 75 5.09 -1.05 -18.09
CA LEU A 75 5.20 -1.71 -19.39
C LEU A 75 4.00 -2.60 -19.67
N VAL A 76 3.40 -3.22 -18.64
CA VAL A 76 2.25 -4.11 -18.82
C VAL A 76 0.95 -3.32 -19.02
N LYS A 77 0.78 -2.16 -18.37
CA LYS A 77 -0.45 -1.34 -18.39
C LYS A 77 -1.06 -1.12 -19.79
N PRO A 78 -0.29 -0.74 -20.83
CA PRO A 78 -0.83 -0.54 -22.19
C PRO A 78 -1.39 -1.82 -22.84
N HIS A 79 -0.96 -2.99 -22.41
CA HIS A 79 -1.33 -4.28 -23.00
C HIS A 79 -2.60 -4.89 -22.40
N LEU A 80 -3.19 -4.26 -21.38
CA LEU A 80 -4.39 -4.76 -20.70
C LEU A 80 -5.67 -4.68 -21.55
N ALA A 81 -5.65 -4.12 -22.75
CA ALA A 81 -6.77 -4.11 -23.70
C ALA A 81 -8.12 -3.64 -23.10
N GLY A 82 -8.09 -2.67 -22.18
CA GLY A 82 -9.28 -2.16 -21.49
C GLY A 82 -9.80 -3.06 -20.36
N LYS A 83 -9.11 -4.17 -20.03
CA LYS A 83 -9.31 -4.83 -18.74
C LYS A 83 -8.82 -3.88 -17.65
N GLU A 84 -9.71 -3.44 -16.78
CA GLU A 84 -9.29 -2.79 -15.54
C GLU A 84 -8.42 -3.78 -14.77
N LEU A 85 -7.28 -3.29 -14.27
CA LEU A 85 -6.54 -3.97 -13.22
C LEU A 85 -7.52 -4.20 -12.07
N LYS A 86 -7.89 -5.46 -11.85
CA LYS A 86 -8.60 -5.81 -10.63
C LYS A 86 -7.65 -5.54 -9.48
N THR A 87 -7.87 -4.44 -8.78
CA THR A 87 -7.17 -4.18 -7.53
C THR A 87 -7.88 -4.93 -6.42
N HIS A 88 -7.17 -5.19 -5.32
CA HIS A 88 -7.78 -5.75 -4.12
C HIS A 88 -8.70 -4.75 -3.40
N GLY A 89 -8.63 -3.49 -3.79
CA GLY A 89 -9.43 -2.40 -3.25
C GLY A 89 -8.75 -1.04 -3.43
N THR A 90 -9.38 -0.01 -2.91
CA THR A 90 -8.84 1.35 -2.84
C THR A 90 -8.40 1.67 -1.41
N PHE A 91 -7.17 2.11 -1.26
CA PHE A 91 -6.54 2.52 0.00
C PHE A 91 -6.26 4.03 -0.02
N VAL A 92 -6.90 4.79 0.87
CA VAL A 92 -6.57 6.20 1.10
C VAL A 92 -5.62 6.28 2.29
N ILE A 93 -4.60 7.13 2.23
CA ILE A 93 -3.66 7.31 3.34
C ILE A 93 -3.25 8.78 3.51
N GLY A 94 -3.13 9.23 4.76
CA GLY A 94 -2.66 10.58 5.10
C GLY A 94 -1.94 10.63 6.45
N THR A 95 -1.03 11.60 6.60
CA THR A 95 -0.47 11.94 7.91
C THR A 95 -1.41 12.95 8.56
N VAL A 96 -1.79 12.70 9.81
CA VAL A 96 -2.82 13.49 10.50
C VAL A 96 -2.40 14.95 10.71
N LYS A 97 -3.40 15.79 11.01
CA LYS A 97 -3.25 17.22 11.30
C LYS A 97 -2.07 17.52 12.23
N ASN A 98 -1.36 18.61 11.94
CA ASN A 98 -0.17 19.11 12.61
C ASN A 98 1.02 18.13 12.64
N ASP A 99 1.00 17.08 11.83
CA ASP A 99 2.10 16.14 11.69
C ASP A 99 2.62 16.17 10.24
N LEU A 100 3.91 16.43 10.08
CA LEU A 100 4.58 16.63 8.79
C LEU A 100 5.43 15.43 8.36
N HIS A 101 5.46 14.36 9.15
CA HIS A 101 6.30 13.21 8.86
C HIS A 101 5.66 12.33 7.79
N ASP A 102 6.39 12.06 6.71
CA ASP A 102 5.87 11.38 5.53
C ASP A 102 6.62 10.10 5.16
N ILE A 103 7.85 9.90 5.62
CA ILE A 103 8.70 8.76 5.23
C ILE A 103 7.98 7.42 5.45
N GLY A 104 7.51 7.18 6.67
CA GLY A 104 6.82 5.93 7.02
C GLY A 104 5.52 5.74 6.22
N LYS A 105 4.72 6.80 6.10
CA LYS A 105 3.48 6.82 5.31
C LYS A 105 3.74 6.52 3.83
N ASN A 106 4.77 7.12 3.25
CA ASN A 106 5.12 6.90 1.85
C ASN A 106 5.60 5.45 1.64
N LEU A 107 6.36 4.89 2.58
CA LEU A 107 6.74 3.48 2.53
C LEU A 107 5.51 2.55 2.59
N VAL A 108 4.55 2.82 3.49
CA VAL A 108 3.27 2.10 3.54
C VAL A 108 2.52 2.24 2.22
N SER A 109 2.45 3.45 1.66
CA SER A 109 1.77 3.72 0.38
C SER A 109 2.35 2.85 -0.74
N MET A 110 3.67 2.82 -0.87
CA MET A 110 4.36 2.00 -1.87
C MET A 110 4.14 0.50 -1.66
N MET A 111 4.25 0.01 -0.42
CA MET A 111 4.05 -1.42 -0.12
C MET A 111 2.61 -1.86 -0.39
N VAL A 112 1.62 -1.03 -0.03
CA VAL A 112 0.21 -1.33 -0.29
C VAL A 112 -0.12 -1.26 -1.78
N GLU A 113 0.44 -0.31 -2.53
CA GLU A 113 0.32 -0.26 -4.00
C GLU A 113 0.94 -1.50 -4.65
N SER A 114 2.14 -1.88 -4.20
CA SER A 114 2.83 -3.09 -4.65
C SER A 114 2.09 -4.37 -4.31
N ALA A 115 1.28 -4.35 -3.26
CA ALA A 115 0.39 -5.44 -2.87
C ALA A 115 -0.89 -5.51 -3.70
N GLY A 116 -1.06 -4.68 -4.74
CA GLY A 116 -2.19 -4.75 -5.68
C GLY A 116 -3.38 -3.85 -5.33
N PHE A 117 -3.19 -2.80 -4.52
CA PHE A 117 -4.23 -1.81 -4.20
C PHE A 117 -4.10 -0.55 -5.06
N THR A 118 -5.22 0.12 -5.32
CA THR A 118 -5.20 1.52 -5.76
C THR A 118 -4.90 2.40 -4.56
N VAL A 119 -3.81 3.17 -4.57
CA VAL A 119 -3.43 4.02 -3.43
C VAL A 119 -3.66 5.51 -3.73
N ILE A 120 -4.31 6.19 -2.79
CA ILE A 120 -4.58 7.62 -2.82
C ILE A 120 -3.91 8.26 -1.61
N ASN A 121 -2.85 9.01 -1.86
CA ASN A 121 -2.04 9.62 -0.82
C ASN A 121 -2.43 11.10 -0.64
N LEU A 122 -3.03 11.43 0.49
CA LEU A 122 -3.49 12.78 0.83
C LEU A 122 -2.36 13.71 1.29
N GLY A 123 -1.14 13.19 1.43
CA GLY A 123 0.01 13.95 1.91
C GLY A 123 0.07 14.01 3.44
N VAL A 124 0.48 15.17 3.94
CA VAL A 124 0.69 15.44 5.37
C VAL A 124 -0.17 16.60 5.86
N ASP A 125 -0.24 16.78 7.19
CA ASP A 125 -1.08 17.79 7.81
C ASP A 125 -2.56 17.72 7.36
N VAL A 126 -3.08 16.51 7.26
CA VAL A 126 -4.44 16.25 6.73
C VAL A 126 -5.46 16.45 7.84
N SER A 127 -6.41 17.37 7.64
CA SER A 127 -7.47 17.64 8.61
C SER A 127 -8.53 16.52 8.63
N PRO A 128 -9.26 16.33 9.75
CA PRO A 128 -10.40 15.41 9.83
C PRO A 128 -11.40 15.59 8.68
N GLU A 129 -11.71 16.83 8.32
CA GLU A 129 -12.65 17.16 7.24
C GLU A 129 -12.12 16.73 5.86
N ALA A 130 -10.82 16.86 5.64
CA ALA A 130 -10.18 16.41 4.41
C ALA A 130 -10.23 14.88 4.27
N PHE A 131 -10.05 14.13 5.36
CA PHE A 131 -10.26 12.68 5.36
C PHE A 131 -11.70 12.29 5.04
N VAL A 132 -12.68 12.95 5.68
CA VAL A 132 -14.11 12.74 5.38
C VAL A 132 -14.40 12.99 3.90
N LYS A 133 -13.91 14.09 3.34
CA LYS A 133 -14.07 14.41 1.92
C LYS A 133 -13.43 13.34 1.03
N ALA A 134 -12.23 12.88 1.34
CA ALA A 134 -11.55 11.84 0.57
C ALA A 134 -12.33 10.52 0.58
N ILE A 135 -12.94 10.14 1.72
CA ILE A 135 -13.80 8.96 1.79
C ILE A 135 -15.03 9.13 0.88
N GLN A 136 -15.67 10.29 0.89
CA GLN A 136 -16.84 10.55 0.04
C GLN A 136 -16.50 10.54 -1.46
N GLU A 137 -15.35 11.12 -1.82
CA GLU A 137 -14.90 11.25 -3.21
C GLU A 137 -14.44 9.92 -3.80
N HIS A 138 -13.60 9.19 -3.06
CA HIS A 138 -12.93 8.00 -3.57
C HIS A 138 -13.56 6.68 -3.14
N LYS A 139 -14.44 6.71 -2.13
CA LYS A 139 -15.11 5.52 -1.57
C LYS A 139 -14.12 4.37 -1.30
N PRO A 140 -13.05 4.62 -0.53
CA PRO A 140 -12.02 3.62 -0.30
C PRO A 140 -12.55 2.47 0.56
N ASP A 141 -12.00 1.28 0.34
CA ASP A 141 -12.21 0.13 1.21
C ASP A 141 -11.47 0.31 2.54
N ILE A 142 -10.29 0.94 2.48
CA ILE A 142 -9.43 1.15 3.64
C ILE A 142 -8.92 2.60 3.70
N LEU A 143 -8.95 3.20 4.89
CA LEU A 143 -8.29 4.45 5.25
C LEU A 143 -7.12 4.15 6.21
N GLY A 144 -5.91 4.58 5.85
CA GLY A 144 -4.73 4.60 6.70
C GLY A 144 -4.46 5.98 7.28
N MET A 145 -4.16 6.05 8.58
CA MET A 145 -3.66 7.27 9.22
C MET A 145 -2.26 7.07 9.81
N SER A 146 -1.38 8.04 9.58
CA SER A 146 -0.02 8.07 10.11
C SER A 146 0.17 9.22 11.10
N ALA A 147 0.90 8.98 12.20
CA ALA A 147 1.39 10.00 13.13
C ALA A 147 2.74 9.61 13.73
N LEU A 148 3.66 10.55 13.88
CA LEU A 148 4.96 10.31 14.52
C LEU A 148 5.09 10.98 15.90
N LEU A 149 4.29 12.02 16.18
CA LEU A 149 4.36 12.73 17.45
C LEU A 149 3.26 12.25 18.41
N THR A 150 3.59 12.09 19.70
CA THR A 150 2.57 11.78 20.72
C THR A 150 1.51 12.88 20.83
N THR A 151 1.89 14.13 20.53
CA THR A 151 1.01 15.30 20.51
C THR A 151 0.04 15.30 19.33
N THR A 152 0.27 14.50 18.28
CA THR A 152 -0.58 14.42 17.09
C THR A 152 -1.49 13.20 17.10
N LEU A 153 -1.25 12.22 17.99
CA LEU A 153 -2.13 11.06 18.18
C LEU A 153 -3.61 11.44 18.38
N PRO A 154 -3.98 12.43 19.21
CA PRO A 154 -5.40 12.78 19.40
C PRO A 154 -6.15 13.10 18.11
N TYR A 155 -5.45 13.61 17.06
CA TYR A 155 -6.07 13.90 15.76
C TYR A 155 -6.52 12.64 15.00
N MET A 156 -5.93 11.46 15.28
CA MET A 156 -6.47 10.19 14.77
C MET A 156 -7.87 9.93 15.33
N LYS A 157 -8.05 10.14 16.63
CA LYS A 157 -9.36 9.99 17.28
C LYS A 157 -10.35 11.02 16.76
N GLU A 158 -9.96 12.30 16.66
CA GLU A 158 -10.80 13.36 16.10
C GLU A 158 -11.25 13.03 14.66
N THR A 159 -10.35 12.47 13.85
CA THR A 159 -10.67 12.03 12.49
C THR A 159 -11.68 10.89 12.48
N ILE A 160 -11.52 9.88 13.34
CA ILE A 160 -12.48 8.78 13.45
C ILE A 160 -13.86 9.29 13.90
N GLU A 161 -13.91 10.21 14.86
CA GLU A 161 -15.18 10.82 15.29
C GLU A 161 -15.83 11.64 14.17
N ALA A 162 -15.07 12.43 13.43
CA ALA A 162 -15.60 13.17 12.27
C ALA A 162 -16.17 12.23 11.19
N ILE A 163 -15.50 11.09 10.95
CA ILE A 163 -15.99 10.05 10.02
C ILE A 163 -17.30 9.42 10.52
N LYS A 164 -17.43 9.18 11.84
CA LYS A 164 -18.67 8.70 12.46
C LYS A 164 -19.80 9.72 12.34
N GLU A 165 -19.54 10.98 12.66
CA GLU A 165 -20.52 12.07 12.55
C GLU A 165 -21.01 12.27 11.11
N ALA A 166 -20.13 12.05 10.13
CA ALA A 166 -20.49 12.05 8.71
C ALA A 166 -21.27 10.81 8.25
N GLY A 167 -21.47 9.80 9.11
CA GLY A 167 -22.18 8.56 8.79
C GLY A 167 -21.38 7.61 7.89
N LEU A 168 -20.05 7.74 7.83
CA LEU A 168 -19.17 7.00 6.93
C LEU A 168 -18.38 5.88 7.63
N ARG A 169 -18.50 5.74 8.96
CA ARG A 169 -17.66 4.80 9.73
C ARG A 169 -17.79 3.35 9.26
N ASP A 170 -18.98 2.93 8.87
CA ASP A 170 -19.24 1.56 8.43
C ASP A 170 -18.89 1.32 6.95
N SER A 171 -18.62 2.38 6.18
CA SER A 171 -18.30 2.28 4.75
C SER A 171 -16.80 2.09 4.45
N VAL A 172 -15.94 2.19 5.47
CA VAL A 172 -14.48 2.12 5.31
C VAL A 172 -13.82 1.43 6.50
N LYS A 173 -12.79 0.62 6.25
CA LYS A 173 -11.93 0.08 7.30
C LYS A 173 -10.83 1.07 7.65
N ILE A 174 -10.62 1.35 8.93
CA ILE A 174 -9.64 2.33 9.38
C ILE A 174 -8.45 1.60 10.01
N ILE A 175 -7.25 1.79 9.46
CA ILE A 175 -6.01 1.32 10.08
C ILE A 175 -5.14 2.50 10.50
N ILE A 176 -4.38 2.33 11.57
CA ILE A 176 -3.45 3.36 12.06
C ILE A 176 -2.03 2.82 12.22
N GLY A 177 -1.06 3.72 12.12
CA GLY A 177 0.35 3.39 12.31
C GLY A 177 1.21 4.61 12.59
N GLY A 178 2.48 4.35 12.87
CA GLY A 178 3.47 5.35 13.25
C GLY A 178 4.21 4.98 14.53
N ALA A 179 5.39 5.57 14.75
CA ALA A 179 6.29 5.15 15.82
C ALA A 179 5.70 5.16 17.25
N PRO A 180 4.87 6.14 17.65
CA PRO A 180 4.26 6.14 18.99
C PRO A 180 2.94 5.37 19.05
N VAL A 181 2.44 4.82 17.94
CA VAL A 181 1.14 4.14 17.88
C VAL A 181 1.31 2.68 18.33
N THR A 182 0.33 2.20 19.10
CA THR A 182 0.26 0.80 19.54
C THR A 182 -1.11 0.20 19.21
N GLN A 183 -1.21 -1.14 19.32
CA GLN A 183 -2.49 -1.84 19.17
C GLN A 183 -3.51 -1.36 20.20
N GLU A 184 -3.09 -1.16 21.46
CA GLU A 184 -3.98 -0.69 22.52
C GLU A 184 -4.57 0.69 22.20
N TYR A 185 -3.77 1.57 21.60
CA TYR A 185 -4.26 2.88 21.17
C TYR A 185 -5.26 2.77 20.03
N ALA A 186 -5.00 1.89 19.05
CA ALA A 186 -5.93 1.61 17.95
C ALA A 186 -7.29 1.13 18.44
N ASP A 187 -7.29 0.16 19.37
CA ASP A 187 -8.49 -0.38 19.99
C ASP A 187 -9.24 0.71 20.77
N GLN A 188 -8.52 1.55 21.52
CA GLN A 188 -9.09 2.64 22.32
C GLN A 188 -9.85 3.67 21.48
N ILE A 189 -9.34 4.00 20.29
CA ILE A 189 -9.96 5.01 19.41
C ILE A 189 -10.95 4.40 18.41
N GLY A 190 -11.07 3.07 18.36
CA GLY A 190 -12.00 2.36 17.50
C GLY A 190 -11.54 2.23 16.04
N ALA A 191 -10.23 2.13 15.81
CA ALA A 191 -9.69 1.71 14.52
C ALA A 191 -9.93 0.20 14.31
N ASP A 192 -9.98 -0.24 13.05
CA ASP A 192 -10.17 -1.63 12.65
C ASP A 192 -8.84 -2.42 12.63
N GLY A 193 -7.70 -1.73 12.71
CA GLY A 193 -6.40 -2.38 12.83
C GLY A 193 -5.23 -1.44 13.06
N TYR A 194 -4.10 -2.05 13.42
CA TYR A 194 -2.81 -1.39 13.63
C TYR A 194 -1.73 -2.15 12.86
N ALA A 195 -0.77 -1.41 12.30
CA ALA A 195 0.41 -1.99 11.67
C ALA A 195 1.69 -1.37 12.25
N PRO A 196 2.64 -2.20 12.74
CA PRO A 196 3.91 -1.72 13.28
C PRO A 196 4.92 -1.28 12.19
N ASP A 197 4.75 -1.78 10.97
CA ASP A 197 5.63 -1.51 9.83
C ASP A 197 4.87 -1.59 8.49
N ALA A 198 5.52 -1.21 7.41
CA ALA A 198 4.91 -1.13 6.08
C ALA A 198 4.56 -2.50 5.47
N GLY A 199 5.34 -3.54 5.75
CA GLY A 199 5.04 -4.90 5.28
C GLY A 199 3.80 -5.45 6.00
N ALA A 200 3.75 -5.27 7.32
CA ALA A 200 2.58 -5.63 8.13
C ALA A 200 1.32 -4.85 7.71
N ALA A 201 1.45 -3.58 7.30
CA ALA A 201 0.35 -2.78 6.80
C ALA A 201 -0.23 -3.36 5.50
N ALA A 202 0.61 -3.73 4.53
CA ALA A 202 0.17 -4.34 3.27
C ALA A 202 -0.60 -5.66 3.49
N GLU A 203 -0.08 -6.53 4.37
CA GLU A 203 -0.73 -7.79 4.72
C GLU A 203 -2.06 -7.58 5.46
N LEU A 204 -2.11 -6.61 6.39
CA LEU A 204 -3.33 -6.25 7.07
C LEU A 204 -4.39 -5.74 6.08
N CYS A 205 -4.00 -4.93 5.10
CA CYS A 205 -4.91 -4.48 4.04
C CYS A 205 -5.51 -5.65 3.27
N LYS A 206 -4.69 -6.60 2.79
CA LYS A 206 -5.18 -7.81 2.09
C LYS A 206 -6.17 -8.59 2.94
N LYS A 207 -5.87 -8.78 4.23
CA LYS A 207 -6.76 -9.48 5.16
C LYS A 207 -8.09 -8.77 5.34
N LEU A 208 -8.10 -7.44 5.45
CA LEU A 208 -9.32 -6.65 5.68
C LEU A 208 -10.29 -6.65 4.49
N VAL A 209 -9.78 -6.78 3.26
CA VAL A 209 -10.61 -6.89 2.04
C VAL A 209 -10.88 -8.34 1.61
N GLY A 210 -10.40 -9.33 2.37
CA GLY A 210 -10.60 -10.75 2.06
C GLY A 210 -9.81 -11.25 0.85
N ALA A 211 -8.65 -10.64 0.59
CA ALA A 211 -7.73 -11.01 -0.48
C ALA A 211 -6.53 -11.88 0.00
N ALA A 212 -6.56 -12.34 1.25
CA ALA A 212 -5.53 -13.17 1.89
C ALA A 212 -5.87 -14.67 1.86
#